data_AF-A0AAP0KYD7-F1
#
_entry.id   AF-A0AAP0KYD7-F1
#
_cell.length_a   1.000
_cell.length_b   1.000
_cell.length_c   1.000
_cell.angle_alpha   90.00
_cell.angle_beta   90.00
_cell.angle_gamma   90.00
#
_symmetry.space_group_name_H-M   'P 1'
#
loop_
_entity.id
_entity.type
_entity.pdbx_description
1 polymer ?
#
loop_
_entity_poly.entity_id
_entity_poly.type
_entity_poly.pdbx_seq_one_letter_code
_entity_poly.pdbx_strand_id
1 'polypeptide(L)' 'MSIIPWTCHGAKSPNFKSSFKEIVRINNPDLVAILEQRISGVQADQVVKSLGFTNWWMCRVM' A
#
# COMPACT_ATOMS: atom_id res chain seq x y z
N MET A 1 2.73 18.17 -3.30
CA MET A 1 3.40 16.86 -3.28
C MET A 1 3.42 16.34 -1.86
N SER A 2 2.41 15.55 -1.49
CA SER A 2 2.29 14.90 -0.17
C SER A 2 2.58 13.40 -0.27
N ILE A 3 3.41 12.91 0.65
CA ILE A 3 3.87 11.52 0.67
C ILE A 3 3.54 10.92 2.04
N ILE A 4 2.94 9.74 2.04
CA ILE A 4 2.69 8.97 3.26
C ILE A 4 3.57 7.73 3.28
N PRO A 5 4.59 7.66 4.14
CA PRO A 5 5.22 6.39 4.47
C PRO A 5 4.31 5.62 5.42
N TRP A 6 3.97 4.37 5.06
CA TRP A 6 3.13 3.51 5.87
C TRP A 6 3.77 2.13 6.04
N THR A 7 4.27 1.87 7.25
CA THR A 7 4.65 0.54 7.72
C THR A 7 3.41 -0.32 8.01
N CYS A 8 3.11 -1.29 7.15
CA CYS A 8 1.90 -2.09 7.28
C CYS A 8 2.22 -3.51 7.77
N HIS A 9 2.04 -3.74 9.07
CA HIS A 9 2.26 -5.06 9.67
C HIS A 9 1.16 -6.09 9.33
N GLY A 10 0.20 -5.72 8.47
CA GLY A 10 -1.02 -6.49 8.21
C GLY A 10 -1.55 -6.36 6.80
N ALA A 11 -0.71 -6.25 5.77
CA ALA A 11 -1.17 -6.14 4.38
C ALA A 11 -2.01 -7.35 3.89
N LYS A 12 -1.91 -8.51 4.56
CA LYS A 12 -2.79 -9.68 4.34
C LYS A 12 -4.16 -9.56 4.99
N SER A 13 -4.33 -8.64 5.92
CA SER A 13 -5.58 -8.50 6.66
C SER A 13 -6.70 -8.09 5.70
N PRO A 14 -7.90 -8.69 5.78
CA PRO A 14 -9.04 -8.26 4.98
C PRO A 14 -9.39 -6.78 5.19
N ASN A 15 -9.04 -6.24 6.36
CA ASN A 15 -9.28 -4.83 6.71
C ASN A 15 -8.20 -3.88 6.18
N PHE A 16 -7.09 -4.38 5.65
CA PHE A 16 -6.00 -3.52 5.15
C PHE A 16 -6.50 -2.55 4.09
N LYS A 17 -7.27 -3.06 3.12
CA LYS A 17 -7.77 -2.25 2.00
C LYS A 17 -8.72 -1.14 2.45
N SER A 18 -9.61 -1.41 3.41
CA SER A 18 -10.54 -0.40 3.93
C SER A 18 -9.81 0.67 4.73
N SER A 19 -8.90 0.28 5.64
CA SER A 19 -8.05 1.21 6.37
C SER A 19 -7.18 2.06 5.43
N PHE A 20 -6.64 1.44 4.38
CA PHE A 20 -5.83 2.13 3.39
C PHE A 20 -6.62 3.20 2.65
N LYS A 21 -7.80 2.84 2.13
CA LYS A 21 -8.68 3.78 1.45
C LYS A 21 -9.09 4.94 2.34
N GLU A 22 -9.34 4.70 3.62
CA GLU A 22 -9.71 5.75 4.56
C GLU A 22 -8.57 6.75 4.79
N ILE A 23 -7.33 6.26 4.94
CA ILE A 23 -6.15 7.13 5.07
C ILE A 23 -5.91 7.94 3.78
N VAL A 24 -6.06 7.32 2.61
CA VAL A 24 -5.98 8.02 1.33
C VAL A 24 -7.07 9.09 1.21
N ARG A 25 -8.31 8.77 1.60
CA ARG A 25 -9.44 9.70 1.58
C ARG A 25 -9.22 10.92 2.47
N ILE A 26 -8.68 10.71 3.68
CA ILE A 26 -8.48 11.78 4.66
C ILE A 26 -7.33 12.71 4.24
N ASN A 27 -6.25 12.15 3.68
CA ASN A 27 -5.02 12.91 3.44
C ASN A 27 -4.81 13.31 1.98
N ASN A 28 -5.52 12.68 1.04
CA ASN A 28 -5.38 12.86 -0.42
C ASN A 28 -3.91 12.89 -0.90
N PRO A 29 -3.11 11.83 -0.60
CA PRO A 29 -1.68 11.83 -0.91
C PRO A 29 -1.41 11.64 -2.40
N ASP A 30 -0.34 12.27 -2.89
CA ASP A 30 0.19 12.03 -4.24
C ASP A 30 0.90 10.66 -4.33
N LEU A 31 1.52 10.22 -3.23
CA LEU A 31 2.27 8.96 -3.14
C LEU A 31 2.06 8.30 -1.78
N VAL A 32 1.85 6.98 -1.76
CA VAL A 32 1.90 6.17 -0.53
C VAL A 32 2.99 5.12 -0.66
N ALA A 33 3.97 5.18 0.24
CA ALA A 33 5.04 4.19 0.32
C ALA A 33 4.66 3.12 1.34
N ILE A 34 4.31 1.93 0.86
CA ILE A 34 3.96 0.80 1.71
C ILE A 34 5.25 0.08 2.10
N LEU A 35 5.51 -0.03 3.40
CA LEU A 35 6.72 -0.58 3.99
C LEU A 35 6.38 -1.77 4.89
N GLU A 36 7.35 -2.67 5.11
CA GLU A 36 7.27 -3.78 6.07
C GLU A 36 6.06 -4.72 5.92
N GLN A 37 5.51 -4.82 4.71
CA GLN A 37 4.24 -5.47 4.39
C GLN A 37 4.14 -6.97 4.72
N ARG A 38 5.23 -7.63 5.16
CA ARG A 38 5.37 -9.08 5.43
C ARG A 38 4.74 -9.98 4.35
N ILE A 39 4.61 -9.45 3.15
CA ILE A 39 4.13 -10.09 1.93
C ILE A 39 5.08 -9.74 0.79
N SER A 40 5.26 -10.69 -0.12
CA SER A 40 6.11 -10.53 -1.29
C SER A 40 5.53 -11.30 -2.47
N GLY A 41 6.09 -11.07 -3.65
CA GLY A 41 5.71 -11.78 -4.87
C GLY A 41 4.25 -11.52 -5.26
N VAL A 42 3.57 -12.57 -5.74
CA VAL A 42 2.21 -12.48 -6.32
C VAL A 42 1.20 -11.89 -5.34
N GLN A 43 1.30 -12.20 -4.05
CA GLN A 43 0.38 -11.67 -3.04
C GLN A 43 0.50 -10.14 -2.91
N ALA A 44 1.73 -9.62 -2.93
CA ALA A 44 1.95 -8.18 -2.83
C ALA A 44 1.45 -7.44 -4.09
N ASP A 45 1.71 -8.04 -5.26
CA ASP A 45 1.23 -7.51 -6.54
C ASP A 45 -0.31 -7.43 -6.60
N GLN A 46 -1.00 -8.48 -6.15
CA GLN A 46 -2.47 -8.50 -6.04
C GLN A 46 -2.99 -7.43 -5.08
N VAL A 47 -2.36 -7.27 -3.91
CA VAL A 47 -2.76 -6.27 -2.91
C VAL A 47 -2.62 -4.87 -3.51
N VAL A 48 -1.46 -4.50 -4.05
CA VAL A 48 -1.18 -3.16 -4.56
C VAL A 48 -2.08 -2.80 -5.74
N LYS A 49 -2.30 -3.73 -6.68
CA LYS A 49 -3.26 -3.54 -7.79
C LYS A 49 -4.69 -3.26 -7.31
N SER A 50 -5.05 -3.74 -6.12
CA SER A 50 -6.38 -3.56 -5.55
C SER A 50 -6.60 -2.20 -4.85
N LEU A 51 -5.53 -1.40 -4.65
CA LEU A 51 -5.55 -0.16 -3.86
C LEU A 51 -6.06 1.07 -4.62
N GLY A 52 -6.21 0.99 -5.95
CA GLY A 52 -6.82 2.06 -6.76
C GLY A 52 -5.87 3.16 -7.22
N PHE A 53 -4.55 2.96 -7.09
CA PHE A 53 -3.55 3.84 -7.70
C PHE A 53 -3.31 3.46 -9.17
N THR A 54 -3.18 4.45 -10.05
CA THR A 54 -2.92 4.23 -11.49
C THR A 54 -1.57 3.58 -11.74
N ASN A 55 -0.55 4.04 -11.02
CA ASN A 55 0.81 3.54 -11.12
C ASN A 55 1.26 2.97 -9.77
N TRP A 56 2.06 1.91 -9.83
CA TRP A 56 2.70 1.35 -8.66
C TRP A 56 4.09 0.82 -9.02
N TRP A 57 5.00 0.91 -8.05
CA TRP A 57 6.34 0.35 -8.14
C TRP A 57 6.58 -0.53 -6.93
N MET A 58 7.16 -1.71 -7.17
CA MET A 58 7.56 -2.61 -6.10
C MET A 58 9.07 -2.68 -6.03
N CYS A 59 9.64 -2.06 -5.00
CA CYS A 59 11.06 -2.17 -4.72
C CYS A 59 11.35 -3.48 -3.98
N ARG A 60 12.07 -4.39 -4.62
CA ARG A 60 12.63 -5.58 -3.97
C ARG A 60 14.03 -5.23 -3.48
N VAL A 61 14.21 -5.19 -2.16
CA VAL A 61 15.55 -5.20 -1.57
C VAL A 61 16.02 -6.65 -1.60
N MET A 62 16.99 -6.94 -2.48
CA MET A 62 17.74 -8.20 -2.51
C MET A 62 18.83 -8.18 -1.45
#